data_AF-A0A537Z6Z4-F1
#
_entry.id   AF-A0A537Z6Z4-F1
#
_cell.length_a   1.000
_cell.length_b   1.000
_cell.length_c   1.000
_cell.angle_alpha   90.00
_cell.angle_beta   90.00
_cell.angle_gamma   90.00
#
_symmetry.space_group_name_H-M   'P 1'
#
loop_
_entity.id
_entity.type
_entity.pdbx_description
1 polymer ?
#
loop_
_entity_poly.entity_id
_entity_poly.type
_entity_poly.pdbx_seq_one_letter_code
_entity_poly.pdbx_strand_id
1 'polypeptide(L)'
;MYRGRAGFRNRVEAGRRLAEAVAHLRDEDCVVVGLPRGGVPVAAEVARALRAPLDVIVVRKLGVPFQPELAMGAIGEGGVRVLNEEVVRLARLTPEEIAAVERRERTEAERRAQLFRGGRPAVPLAGRTVIVVDDGLATGSTARAALAVAQAQGARRTLLAVPVAPRDTVAQFEREGHEVICVQTPEPFYAVGQWYSDFRQTTDEEVVRLLHESDGWLGLRQSDDPPPPERDEEIDISAGNVRLGGNLSVPASATGIAVFAHGSGSGRHSPRNRSVARALNAAGFATLLFDLLTDDEA
;
A
#
# COMPACT_ATOMS: atom_id res chain seq x y z
N MET A 1 -12.12 2.59 37.96
CA MET A 1 -10.82 3.13 37.50
C MET A 1 -10.29 2.22 36.38
N TYR A 2 -10.77 2.42 35.14
CA TYR A 2 -10.40 1.59 33.97
C TYR A 2 -8.96 1.92 33.55
N ARG A 3 -8.02 1.02 33.83
CA ARG A 3 -6.61 1.14 33.44
C ARG A 3 -6.47 1.00 31.91
N GLY A 4 -5.90 2.03 31.27
CA GLY A 4 -5.14 1.96 30.01
C GLY A 4 -5.94 1.81 28.71
N ARG A 5 -5.89 2.84 27.85
CA ARG A 5 -6.41 2.82 26.46
C ARG A 5 -5.79 1.66 25.65
N ALA A 6 -6.52 0.55 25.48
CA ALA A 6 -6.15 -0.57 24.61
C ALA A 6 -6.57 -0.35 23.13
N GLY A 7 -6.40 0.89 22.64
CA GLY A 7 -6.75 1.28 21.27
C GLY A 7 -5.54 1.86 20.55
N PHE A 8 -5.64 1.98 19.24
CA PHE A 8 -4.65 2.64 18.40
C PHE A 8 -4.86 4.15 18.42
N ARG A 9 -3.78 4.92 18.27
CA ARG A 9 -3.92 6.36 18.06
C ARG A 9 -4.57 6.70 16.72
N ASN A 10 -4.14 6.04 15.65
CA ASN A 10 -4.62 6.23 14.28
C ASN A 10 -4.30 4.99 13.42
N ARG A 11 -4.71 5.00 12.14
CA ARG A 11 -4.44 3.90 11.18
C ARG A 11 -2.95 3.62 10.97
N VAL A 12 -2.09 4.64 11.01
CA VAL A 12 -0.64 4.47 10.87
C VAL A 12 -0.06 3.66 12.03
N GLU A 13 -0.46 3.96 13.26
CA GLU A 13 -0.02 3.18 14.43
C GLU A 13 -0.54 1.74 14.38
N ALA A 14 -1.79 1.55 13.97
CA ALA A 14 -2.38 0.23 13.78
C ALA A 14 -1.64 -0.58 12.71
N GLY A 15 -1.29 0.05 11.58
CA GLY A 15 -0.50 -0.56 10.51
C GLY A 15 0.89 -0.97 10.97
N ARG A 16 1.57 -0.18 11.79
CA ARG A 16 2.89 -0.55 12.35
C ARG A 16 2.82 -1.76 13.26
N ARG A 17 1.82 -1.82 14.15
CA ARG A 17 1.60 -2.99 15.03
C ARG A 17 1.21 -4.23 14.21
N LEU A 18 0.43 -4.06 13.16
CA LEU A 18 0.09 -5.16 12.25
C LEU A 18 1.31 -5.63 11.47
N ALA A 19 2.18 -4.71 11.03
CA ALA A 19 3.43 -5.02 10.34
C ALA A 19 4.37 -5.88 11.18
N GLU A 20 4.44 -5.65 12.49
CA GLU A 20 5.19 -6.52 13.42
C GLU A 20 4.62 -7.94 13.45
N ALA A 21 3.28 -8.08 13.48
CA ALA A 21 2.62 -9.39 13.51
C ALA A 21 2.83 -10.20 12.21
N VAL A 22 2.95 -9.52 11.07
CA VAL A 22 3.19 -10.18 9.76
C VAL A 22 4.67 -10.22 9.35
N ALA A 23 5.59 -9.81 10.23
CA ALA A 23 7.02 -9.66 9.89
C ALA A 23 7.69 -10.96 9.40
N HIS A 24 7.16 -12.12 9.80
CA HIS A 24 7.64 -13.43 9.36
C HIS A 24 7.43 -13.71 7.86
N LEU A 25 6.63 -12.89 7.16
CA LEU A 25 6.36 -13.00 5.73
C LEU A 25 7.32 -12.17 4.86
N ARG A 26 8.32 -11.50 5.46
CA ARG A 26 9.22 -10.57 4.76
C ARG A 26 9.99 -11.21 3.60
N ASP A 27 10.36 -12.47 3.74
CA ASP A 27 11.16 -13.20 2.75
C ASP A 27 10.29 -13.97 1.73
N GLU A 28 8.97 -13.89 1.85
CA GLU A 28 8.04 -14.43 0.85
C GLU A 28 7.84 -13.44 -0.31
N ASP A 29 7.53 -13.96 -1.51
CA ASP A 29 7.04 -13.15 -2.64
C ASP A 29 5.61 -12.68 -2.35
N CYS A 30 5.52 -11.60 -1.58
CA CYS A 30 4.29 -11.02 -1.06
C CYS A 30 3.81 -9.83 -1.89
N VAL A 31 2.49 -9.69 -2.03
CA VAL A 31 1.82 -8.44 -2.42
C VAL A 31 0.84 -8.06 -1.33
N VAL A 32 0.91 -6.80 -0.89
CA VAL A 32 -0.02 -6.25 0.10
C VAL A 32 -1.11 -5.49 -0.62
N VAL A 33 -2.37 -5.88 -0.41
CA VAL A 33 -3.53 -5.21 -0.99
C VAL A 33 -4.40 -4.60 0.12
N GLY A 34 -4.61 -3.29 0.06
CA GLY A 34 -5.48 -2.59 0.98
C GLY A 34 -6.93 -2.60 0.50
N LEU A 35 -7.87 -2.85 1.42
CA LEU A 35 -9.30 -2.65 1.18
C LEU A 35 -9.64 -1.16 1.25
N PRO A 36 -10.13 -0.54 0.16
CA PRO A 36 -10.38 0.88 0.18
C PRO A 36 -11.62 1.24 1.01
N ARG A 37 -11.61 2.35 1.76
CA ARG A 37 -10.49 3.32 1.84
C ARG A 37 -9.62 3.11 3.07
N GLY A 38 -10.26 2.81 4.19
CA GLY A 38 -9.61 2.77 5.50
C GLY A 38 -8.49 1.74 5.62
N GLY A 39 -8.55 0.63 4.89
CA GLY A 39 -7.48 -0.37 4.88
C GLY A 39 -6.18 0.09 4.24
N VAL A 40 -6.19 1.06 3.32
CA VAL A 40 -5.00 1.44 2.54
C VAL A 40 -3.89 2.08 3.40
N PRO A 41 -4.17 3.04 4.31
CA PRO A 41 -3.14 3.55 5.22
C PRO A 41 -2.50 2.48 6.12
N VAL A 42 -3.28 1.48 6.53
CA VAL A 42 -2.78 0.35 7.32
C VAL A 42 -1.90 -0.55 6.45
N ALA A 43 -2.38 -0.86 5.24
CA ALA A 43 -1.68 -1.65 4.24
C ALA A 43 -0.34 -1.02 3.84
N ALA A 44 -0.26 0.30 3.73
CA ALA A 44 0.96 1.02 3.39
C ALA A 44 2.08 0.79 4.40
N GLU A 45 1.78 0.81 5.71
CA GLU A 45 2.77 0.50 6.74
C GLU A 45 3.21 -0.97 6.70
N VAL A 46 2.28 -1.89 6.43
CA VAL A 46 2.59 -3.33 6.26
C VAL A 46 3.50 -3.54 5.04
N ALA A 47 3.14 -2.98 3.89
CA ALA A 47 3.92 -3.06 2.65
C ALA A 47 5.33 -2.50 2.84
N ARG A 48 5.46 -1.34 3.48
CA ARG A 48 6.75 -0.71 3.79
C ARG A 48 7.64 -1.60 4.66
N ALA A 49 7.07 -2.23 5.70
CA ALA A 49 7.82 -3.08 6.62
C ALA A 49 8.25 -4.43 6.01
N LEU A 50 7.45 -4.96 5.07
CA LEU A 50 7.76 -6.17 4.30
C LEU A 50 8.57 -5.88 3.04
N ARG A 51 8.75 -4.60 2.67
CA ARG A 51 9.32 -4.17 1.38
C ARG A 51 8.59 -4.79 0.18
N ALA A 52 7.28 -4.98 0.32
CA ALA A 52 6.41 -5.62 -0.66
C ALA A 52 5.65 -4.56 -1.49
N PRO A 53 5.22 -4.89 -2.72
CA PRO A 53 4.30 -4.06 -3.48
C PRO A 53 3.00 -3.75 -2.73
N LEU A 54 2.54 -2.51 -2.83
CA LEU A 54 1.26 -2.04 -2.31
C LEU A 54 0.28 -1.77 -3.45
N ASP A 55 -0.87 -2.44 -3.43
CA ASP A 55 -1.99 -2.10 -4.30
C ASP A 55 -3.32 -2.02 -3.53
N VAL A 56 -4.38 -1.69 -4.25
CA VAL A 56 -5.76 -1.83 -3.79
C VAL A 56 -6.39 -3.07 -4.38
N ILE A 57 -7.28 -3.70 -3.62
CA ILE A 57 -8.20 -4.70 -4.15
C ILE A 57 -9.62 -4.15 -4.04
N VAL A 58 -10.17 -3.71 -5.17
CA VAL A 58 -11.53 -3.18 -5.22
C VAL A 58 -12.51 -4.30 -5.48
N VAL A 59 -13.35 -4.58 -4.49
CA VAL A 59 -14.40 -5.61 -4.59
C VAL A 59 -15.78 -5.03 -4.38
N ARG A 60 -16.77 -5.67 -5.03
CA ARG A 60 -18.19 -5.38 -4.85
C ARG A 60 -18.94 -6.68 -4.59
N LYS A 61 -19.86 -6.67 -3.63
CA LYS A 61 -20.75 -7.80 -3.40
C LYS A 61 -21.85 -7.79 -4.43
N LEU A 62 -22.19 -8.96 -4.96
CA LEU A 62 -23.37 -9.17 -5.77
C LEU A 62 -24.50 -9.57 -4.83
N GLY A 63 -25.45 -8.66 -4.60
CA GLY A 63 -26.66 -8.94 -3.82
C GLY A 63 -27.68 -9.71 -4.64
N VAL A 64 -28.50 -10.52 -3.98
CA VAL A 64 -29.70 -11.12 -4.60
C VAL A 64 -30.65 -9.98 -5.02
N PRO A 65 -31.21 -9.96 -6.25
CA PRO A 65 -31.98 -8.83 -6.77
C PRO A 65 -33.13 -8.35 -5.87
N PHE A 66 -33.86 -9.30 -5.26
CA PHE A 66 -34.98 -9.04 -4.37
C PHE A 66 -34.60 -9.02 -2.88
N GLN A 67 -33.34 -9.32 -2.54
CA GLN A 67 -32.81 -9.23 -1.17
C GLN A 67 -31.34 -8.77 -1.19
N PRO A 68 -31.07 -7.48 -1.44
CA PRO A 68 -29.72 -6.98 -1.74
C PRO A 68 -28.67 -7.20 -0.64
N GLU A 69 -29.12 -7.32 0.61
CA GLU A 69 -28.24 -7.60 1.76
C GLU A 69 -27.71 -9.04 1.78
N LEU A 70 -28.42 -9.98 1.14
CA LEU A 70 -27.97 -11.34 0.95
C LEU A 70 -27.04 -11.40 -0.26
N ALA A 71 -25.76 -11.64 -0.03
CA ALA A 71 -24.78 -11.74 -1.12
C ALA A 71 -24.87 -13.10 -1.82
N MET A 72 -25.17 -13.10 -3.12
CA MET A 72 -25.05 -14.27 -4.00
C MET A 72 -23.63 -14.45 -4.55
N GLY A 73 -22.76 -13.46 -4.39
CA GLY A 73 -21.40 -13.53 -4.89
C GLY A 73 -20.63 -12.24 -4.65
N ALA A 74 -19.47 -12.15 -5.27
CA ALA A 74 -18.64 -10.98 -5.31
C ALA A 74 -17.95 -10.86 -6.66
N ILE A 75 -17.58 -9.64 -7.01
CA ILE A 75 -16.76 -9.35 -8.18
C ILE A 75 -15.56 -8.52 -7.75
N GLY A 76 -14.52 -8.68 -8.54
CA GLY A 76 -13.34 -7.83 -8.51
C GLY A 76 -13.00 -7.38 -9.91
N GLU A 77 -11.82 -6.78 -9.99
CA GLU A 77 -11.25 -6.26 -11.22
C GLU A 77 -10.84 -7.38 -12.19
N GLY A 78 -10.62 -7.03 -13.46
CA GLY A 78 -10.11 -7.95 -14.47
C GLY A 78 -11.10 -9.05 -14.86
N GLY A 79 -12.42 -8.78 -14.79
CA GLY A 79 -13.45 -9.75 -15.14
C GLY A 79 -13.78 -10.76 -14.04
N VAL A 80 -13.05 -10.76 -12.91
CA VAL A 80 -13.19 -11.77 -11.87
C VAL A 80 -14.57 -11.73 -11.21
N ARG A 81 -15.19 -12.90 -11.12
CA ARG A 81 -16.49 -13.13 -10.51
C ARG A 81 -16.45 -14.42 -9.69
N VAL A 82 -16.93 -14.34 -8.46
CA VAL A 82 -17.11 -15.47 -7.56
C VAL A 82 -18.58 -15.55 -7.18
N LEU A 83 -19.22 -16.70 -7.38
CA LEU A 83 -20.61 -16.93 -7.01
C LEU A 83 -20.70 -17.92 -5.86
N ASN A 84 -21.68 -17.70 -4.99
CA ASN A 84 -22.14 -18.69 -4.04
C ASN A 84 -23.25 -19.51 -4.71
N GLU A 85 -22.86 -20.66 -5.26
CA GLU A 85 -23.76 -21.55 -6.01
C GLU A 85 -24.96 -22.03 -5.18
N GLU A 86 -24.81 -22.15 -3.86
CA GLU A 86 -25.93 -22.51 -2.98
C GLU A 86 -26.96 -21.38 -2.88
N VAL A 87 -26.52 -20.14 -2.69
CA VAL A 87 -27.41 -18.97 -2.66
C VAL A 87 -28.11 -18.79 -4.00
N VAL A 88 -27.36 -18.89 -5.11
CA VAL A 88 -27.91 -18.80 -6.47
C VAL A 88 -29.01 -19.85 -6.69
N ARG A 89 -28.76 -21.10 -6.30
CA ARG A 89 -29.71 -22.21 -6.42
C ARG A 89 -30.95 -22.00 -5.54
N LEU A 90 -30.78 -21.63 -4.27
CA LEU A 90 -31.88 -21.45 -3.32
C LEU A 90 -32.76 -20.25 -3.67
N ALA A 91 -32.15 -19.17 -4.15
CA ALA A 91 -32.85 -17.99 -4.64
C ALA A 91 -33.44 -18.16 -6.05
N ARG A 92 -33.14 -19.29 -6.74
CA ARG A 92 -33.60 -19.63 -8.10
C ARG A 92 -33.27 -18.55 -9.14
N LEU A 93 -32.08 -17.98 -9.04
CA LEU A 93 -31.68 -16.87 -9.89
C LEU A 93 -31.36 -17.32 -11.30
N THR A 94 -31.84 -16.56 -12.29
CA THR A 94 -31.49 -16.83 -13.69
C THR A 94 -30.13 -16.21 -14.04
N PRO A 95 -29.44 -16.71 -15.07
CA PRO A 95 -28.21 -16.10 -15.57
C PRO A 95 -28.36 -14.62 -15.91
N GLU A 96 -29.52 -14.21 -16.43
CA GLU A 96 -29.82 -12.83 -16.80
C GLU A 96 -29.94 -11.92 -15.57
N GLU A 97 -30.57 -12.39 -14.50
CA GLU A 97 -30.66 -11.67 -13.23
C GLU A 97 -29.27 -11.46 -12.61
N ILE A 98 -28.44 -12.51 -12.60
CA ILE A 98 -27.06 -12.42 -12.11
C ILE A 98 -26.26 -11.42 -12.95
N ALA A 99 -26.35 -11.52 -14.28
CA ALA A 99 -25.65 -10.63 -15.19
C ALA A 99 -26.08 -9.17 -15.04
N ALA A 100 -27.35 -8.90 -14.73
CA ALA A 100 -27.85 -7.55 -14.51
C ALA A 100 -27.23 -6.89 -13.27
N VAL A 101 -27.16 -7.61 -12.14
CA VAL A 101 -26.48 -7.13 -10.92
C VAL A 101 -24.99 -6.97 -11.17
N GLU A 102 -24.38 -7.95 -11.84
CA GLU A 102 -22.95 -7.94 -12.16
C GLU A 102 -22.53 -6.71 -12.96
N ARG A 103 -23.23 -6.37 -14.05
CA ARG A 103 -22.88 -5.21 -14.89
C ARG A 103 -22.83 -3.90 -14.10
N ARG A 104 -23.83 -3.71 -13.23
CA ARG A 104 -23.93 -2.51 -12.38
C ARG A 104 -22.76 -2.43 -11.41
N GLU A 105 -22.49 -3.50 -10.69
CA GLU A 105 -21.43 -3.52 -9.68
C GLU A 105 -20.04 -3.45 -10.32
N ARG A 106 -19.85 -4.08 -11.50
CA ARG A 106 -18.57 -4.11 -12.22
C ARG A 106 -18.14 -2.73 -12.65
N THR A 107 -19.07 -1.94 -13.18
CA THR A 107 -18.81 -0.56 -13.61
C THR A 107 -18.28 0.29 -12.44
N GLU A 108 -18.86 0.15 -11.25
CA GLU A 108 -18.39 0.89 -10.07
C GLU A 108 -17.06 0.38 -9.53
N ALA A 109 -16.82 -0.95 -9.56
CA ALA A 109 -15.54 -1.53 -9.18
C ALA A 109 -14.40 -1.00 -10.05
N GLU A 110 -14.58 -1.04 -11.38
CA GLU A 110 -13.60 -0.56 -12.36
C GLU A 110 -13.37 0.95 -12.23
N ARG A 111 -14.43 1.75 -12.06
CA ARG A 111 -14.31 3.20 -11.86
C ARG A 111 -13.47 3.54 -10.63
N ARG A 112 -13.72 2.88 -9.49
CA ARG A 112 -12.95 3.10 -8.24
C ARG A 112 -11.52 2.64 -8.36
N ALA A 113 -11.30 1.49 -8.99
CA ALA A 113 -9.96 0.97 -9.22
C ALA A 113 -9.12 1.94 -10.06
N GLN A 114 -9.68 2.44 -11.17
CA GLN A 114 -9.03 3.44 -12.02
C GLN A 114 -8.74 4.74 -11.26
N LEU A 115 -9.71 5.21 -10.47
CA LEU A 115 -9.55 6.39 -9.62
C LEU A 115 -8.37 6.24 -8.65
N PHE A 116 -8.35 5.15 -7.87
CA PHE A 116 -7.31 4.95 -6.86
C PHE A 116 -5.93 4.71 -7.47
N ARG A 117 -5.86 4.01 -8.62
CA ARG A 117 -4.59 3.74 -9.28
C ARG A 117 -4.02 4.92 -10.05
N GLY A 118 -4.80 5.96 -10.35
CA GLY A 118 -4.28 7.17 -10.99
C GLY A 118 -3.54 6.92 -12.32
N GLY A 119 -3.93 5.88 -13.06
CA GLY A 119 -3.28 5.46 -14.31
C GLY A 119 -2.15 4.43 -14.16
N ARG A 120 -1.76 4.05 -12.94
CA ARG A 120 -0.77 2.98 -12.73
C ARG A 120 -1.39 1.59 -13.02
N PRO A 121 -0.61 0.64 -13.54
CA PRO A 121 -1.08 -0.72 -13.74
C PRO A 121 -1.35 -1.43 -12.39
N ALA A 122 -2.26 -2.40 -12.41
CA ALA A 122 -2.50 -3.25 -11.24
C ALA A 122 -1.28 -4.15 -10.95
N VAL A 123 -0.98 -4.37 -9.68
CA VAL A 123 0.09 -5.29 -9.28
C VAL A 123 -0.39 -6.73 -9.49
N PRO A 124 0.34 -7.58 -10.23
CA PRO A 124 -0.04 -8.97 -10.44
C PRO A 124 -0.08 -9.76 -9.12
N LEU A 125 -1.18 -10.51 -8.90
CA LEU A 125 -1.36 -11.38 -7.73
C LEU A 125 -1.01 -12.85 -8.01
N ALA A 126 -1.02 -13.24 -9.29
CA ALA A 126 -0.85 -14.62 -9.71
C ALA A 126 0.47 -15.22 -9.21
N GLY A 127 0.39 -16.40 -8.58
CA GLY A 127 1.54 -17.13 -8.05
C GLY A 127 2.15 -16.56 -6.76
N ARG A 128 1.63 -15.46 -6.22
CA ARG A 128 2.18 -14.77 -5.04
C ARG A 128 1.42 -15.04 -3.75
N THR A 129 2.05 -14.71 -2.62
CA THR A 129 1.36 -14.61 -1.32
C THR A 129 0.66 -13.25 -1.26
N VAL A 130 -0.66 -13.22 -1.11
CA VAL A 130 -1.44 -11.97 -1.07
C VAL A 130 -1.92 -11.69 0.35
N ILE A 131 -1.54 -10.54 0.88
CA ILE A 131 -1.95 -10.06 2.20
C ILE A 131 -3.05 -9.02 2.01
N VAL A 132 -4.29 -9.40 2.29
CA VAL A 132 -5.45 -8.50 2.27
C VAL A 132 -5.51 -7.76 3.60
N VAL A 133 -5.48 -6.43 3.57
CA VAL A 133 -5.43 -5.58 4.77
C VAL A 133 -6.66 -4.67 4.86
N ASP A 134 -7.24 -4.58 6.06
CA ASP A 134 -8.28 -3.58 6.41
C ASP A 134 -7.92 -2.84 7.71
N ASP A 135 -8.59 -1.72 8.02
CA ASP A 135 -8.40 -1.02 9.29
C ASP A 135 -9.11 -1.67 10.48
N GLY A 136 -10.00 -2.61 10.20
CA GLY A 136 -10.57 -3.52 11.18
C GLY A 136 -11.66 -4.36 10.54
N LEU A 137 -12.06 -5.40 11.25
CA LEU A 137 -13.06 -6.34 10.77
C LEU A 137 -14.29 -6.28 11.66
N ALA A 138 -15.44 -5.87 11.12
CA ALA A 138 -16.71 -5.94 11.84
C ALA A 138 -17.46 -7.23 11.50
N THR A 139 -18.01 -7.32 10.27
CA THR A 139 -18.67 -8.54 9.76
C THR A 139 -17.77 -9.34 8.82
N GLY A 140 -16.79 -8.68 8.22
CA GLY A 140 -15.83 -9.26 7.28
C GLY A 140 -16.38 -9.62 5.89
N SER A 141 -17.59 -9.17 5.54
CA SER A 141 -18.16 -9.48 4.22
C SER A 141 -17.29 -8.97 3.04
N THR A 142 -16.74 -7.76 3.15
CA THR A 142 -15.79 -7.20 2.16
C THR A 142 -14.48 -7.97 2.11
N ALA A 143 -13.93 -8.35 3.28
CA ALA A 143 -12.70 -9.12 3.36
C ALA A 143 -12.82 -10.50 2.71
N ARG A 144 -13.93 -11.22 2.92
CA ARG A 144 -14.21 -12.49 2.24
C ARG A 144 -14.26 -12.32 0.72
N ALA A 145 -14.94 -11.28 0.25
CA ALA A 145 -15.00 -10.96 -1.17
C ALA A 145 -13.59 -10.70 -1.75
N ALA A 146 -12.74 -9.96 -1.03
CA ALA A 146 -11.37 -9.70 -1.46
C ALA A 146 -10.49 -10.95 -1.45
N LEU A 147 -10.58 -11.80 -0.43
CA LEU A 147 -9.85 -13.07 -0.39
C LEU A 147 -10.26 -13.97 -1.59
N ALA A 148 -11.56 -14.09 -1.85
CA ALA A 148 -12.07 -14.91 -2.95
C ALA A 148 -11.65 -14.35 -4.32
N VAL A 149 -11.68 -13.02 -4.50
CA VAL A 149 -11.21 -12.37 -5.73
C VAL A 149 -9.70 -12.58 -5.91
N ALA A 150 -8.90 -12.41 -4.85
CA ALA A 150 -7.45 -12.62 -4.91
C ALA A 150 -7.10 -14.08 -5.29
N GLN A 151 -7.81 -15.06 -4.71
CA GLN A 151 -7.68 -16.48 -5.09
C GLN A 151 -8.04 -16.71 -6.56
N ALA A 152 -9.17 -16.15 -7.03
CA ALA A 152 -9.59 -16.27 -8.42
C ALA A 152 -8.66 -15.55 -9.41
N GLN A 153 -7.87 -14.56 -8.96
CA GLN A 153 -6.77 -13.94 -9.71
C GLN A 153 -5.48 -14.78 -9.69
N GLY A 154 -5.50 -15.98 -9.10
CA GLY A 154 -4.40 -16.93 -9.11
C GLY A 154 -3.40 -16.75 -7.97
N ALA A 155 -3.74 -16.05 -6.89
CA ALA A 155 -2.89 -15.99 -5.71
C ALA A 155 -2.55 -17.40 -5.22
N ARG A 156 -1.27 -17.64 -4.93
CA ARG A 156 -0.78 -18.94 -4.41
C ARG A 156 -1.27 -19.17 -2.97
N ARG A 157 -1.30 -18.10 -2.19
CA ARG A 157 -1.72 -18.07 -0.79
C ARG A 157 -2.43 -16.75 -0.51
N THR A 158 -3.47 -16.76 0.29
CA THR A 158 -4.16 -15.55 0.73
C THR A 158 -4.24 -15.51 2.25
N LEU A 159 -3.99 -14.32 2.80
CA LEU A 159 -4.03 -14.03 4.24
C LEU A 159 -4.87 -12.77 4.45
N LEU A 160 -5.71 -12.76 5.48
CA LEU A 160 -6.32 -11.54 6.01
C LEU A 160 -5.50 -10.99 7.18
N ALA A 161 -5.09 -9.74 7.12
CA ALA A 161 -4.36 -9.07 8.19
C ALA A 161 -5.13 -7.82 8.64
N VAL A 162 -5.57 -7.77 9.91
CA VAL A 162 -6.36 -6.66 10.45
C VAL A 162 -5.89 -6.24 11.85
N PRO A 163 -5.94 -4.95 12.20
CA PRO A 163 -5.56 -4.52 13.54
C PRO A 163 -6.54 -4.96 14.63
N VAL A 164 -7.84 -4.99 14.33
CA VAL A 164 -8.86 -5.28 15.34
C VAL A 164 -10.09 -5.96 14.74
N ALA A 165 -10.64 -6.93 15.46
CA ALA A 165 -11.83 -7.68 15.08
C ALA A 165 -12.53 -8.29 16.30
N PRO A 166 -13.85 -8.59 16.27
CA PRO A 166 -14.46 -9.47 17.27
C PRO A 166 -13.83 -10.87 17.23
N ARG A 167 -13.67 -11.49 18.41
CA ARG A 167 -13.15 -12.87 18.53
C ARG A 167 -13.98 -13.85 17.68
N ASP A 168 -15.30 -13.76 17.74
CA ASP A 168 -16.19 -14.65 17.00
C ASP A 168 -16.04 -14.52 15.48
N THR A 169 -15.78 -13.31 14.98
CA THR A 169 -15.54 -13.07 13.56
C THR A 169 -14.22 -13.70 13.12
N VAL A 170 -13.15 -13.55 13.90
CA VAL A 170 -11.86 -14.23 13.59
C VAL A 170 -12.03 -15.74 13.58
N ALA A 171 -12.64 -16.31 14.62
CA ALA A 171 -12.89 -17.75 14.71
C ALA A 171 -13.78 -18.26 13.57
N GLN A 172 -14.67 -17.41 13.03
CA GLN A 172 -15.47 -17.76 11.85
C GLN A 172 -14.61 -17.86 10.60
N PHE A 173 -13.72 -16.91 10.35
CA PHE A 173 -12.81 -16.97 9.20
C PHE A 173 -11.89 -18.20 9.27
N GLU A 174 -11.36 -18.51 10.45
CA GLU A 174 -10.52 -19.70 10.66
C GLU A 174 -11.30 -21.00 10.36
N ARG A 175 -12.56 -21.10 10.80
CA ARG A 175 -13.45 -22.24 10.47
C ARG A 175 -13.77 -22.34 8.98
N GLU A 176 -13.79 -21.22 8.28
CA GLU A 176 -13.94 -21.16 6.81
C GLU A 176 -12.62 -21.50 6.08
N GLY A 177 -11.54 -21.79 6.81
CA GLY A 177 -10.24 -22.16 6.25
C GLY A 177 -9.38 -20.96 5.83
N HIS A 178 -9.76 -19.74 6.22
CA HIS A 178 -8.97 -18.55 5.95
C HIS A 178 -7.86 -18.39 6.97
N GLU A 179 -6.67 -18.03 6.50
CA GLU A 179 -5.58 -17.59 7.35
C GLU A 179 -5.83 -16.14 7.79
N VAL A 180 -5.78 -15.89 9.10
CA VAL A 180 -6.06 -14.57 9.67
C VAL A 180 -5.00 -14.18 10.69
N ILE A 181 -4.47 -12.96 10.55
CA ILE A 181 -3.63 -12.30 11.55
C ILE A 181 -4.40 -11.09 12.08
N CYS A 182 -4.73 -11.13 13.37
CA CYS A 182 -5.43 -10.05 14.06
C CYS A 182 -4.59 -9.56 15.27
N VAL A 183 -4.30 -8.26 15.34
CA VAL A 183 -3.46 -7.71 16.44
C VAL A 183 -4.19 -7.77 17.78
N GLN A 184 -5.49 -7.50 17.81
CA GLN A 184 -6.29 -7.58 19.02
C GLN A 184 -7.74 -7.97 18.76
N THR A 185 -8.29 -8.85 19.61
CA THR A 185 -9.69 -9.28 19.55
C THR A 185 -10.46 -8.87 20.83
N PRO A 186 -10.76 -7.58 21.00
CA PRO A 186 -11.32 -7.09 22.25
C PRO A 186 -12.83 -7.34 22.38
N GLU A 187 -13.30 -7.39 23.62
CA GLU A 187 -14.71 -7.56 23.99
C GLU A 187 -15.08 -6.55 25.10
N PRO A 188 -16.25 -5.88 25.03
CA PRO A 188 -17.24 -5.93 23.94
C PRO A 188 -16.78 -5.17 22.69
N PHE A 189 -17.25 -5.60 21.52
CA PHE A 189 -16.97 -4.95 20.23
C PHE A 189 -18.26 -4.39 19.62
N TYR A 190 -18.29 -3.08 19.34
CA TYR A 190 -19.44 -2.43 18.69
C TYR A 190 -19.10 -1.93 17.30
N ALA A 191 -17.97 -1.26 17.14
CA ALA A 191 -17.50 -0.75 15.85
C ALA A 191 -15.98 -0.70 15.79
N VAL A 192 -15.41 -0.74 14.58
CA VAL A 192 -13.95 -0.60 14.38
C VAL A 192 -13.44 0.73 14.95
N GLY A 193 -14.14 1.83 14.66
CA GLY A 193 -13.71 3.18 15.03
C GLY A 193 -13.56 3.43 16.54
N GLN A 194 -14.19 2.64 17.41
CA GLN A 194 -14.05 2.79 18.86
C GLN A 194 -12.62 2.48 19.36
N TRP A 195 -11.86 1.73 18.56
CA TRP A 195 -10.50 1.31 18.86
C TRP A 195 -9.46 2.30 18.32
N TYR A 196 -9.89 3.43 17.79
CA TYR A 196 -9.03 4.46 17.22
C TYR A 196 -9.29 5.80 17.91
N SER A 197 -8.22 6.44 18.41
CA SER A 197 -8.35 7.80 18.96
C SER A 197 -8.62 8.84 17.88
N ASP A 198 -8.04 8.65 16.69
CA ASP A 198 -8.30 9.37 15.46
C ASP A 198 -8.71 8.38 14.37
N PHE A 199 -10.00 8.42 14.01
CA PHE A 199 -10.61 7.57 12.98
C PHE A 199 -11.24 8.41 11.86
N ARG A 200 -10.65 9.56 11.53
CA ARG A 200 -11.11 10.39 10.41
C ARG A 200 -11.20 9.58 9.12
N GLN A 201 -12.19 9.89 8.30
CA GLN A 201 -12.41 9.17 7.04
C GLN A 201 -11.22 9.36 6.10
N THR A 202 -10.63 8.25 5.64
CA THR A 202 -9.59 8.27 4.60
C THR A 202 -10.21 8.75 3.29
N THR A 203 -9.56 9.72 2.65
CA THR A 203 -10.03 10.33 1.38
C THR A 203 -9.49 9.56 0.17
N ASP A 204 -10.06 9.83 -1.01
CA ASP A 204 -9.59 9.19 -2.24
C ASP A 204 -8.18 9.68 -2.59
N GLU A 205 -7.88 10.96 -2.32
CA GLU A 205 -6.56 11.57 -2.52
C GLU A 205 -5.50 10.95 -1.59
N GLU A 206 -5.88 10.62 -0.36
CA GLU A 206 -4.98 9.93 0.57
C GLU A 206 -4.63 8.53 0.06
N VAL A 207 -5.62 7.79 -0.47
CA VAL A 207 -5.38 6.48 -1.11
C VAL A 207 -4.43 6.63 -2.30
N VAL A 208 -4.73 7.53 -3.24
CA VAL A 208 -3.90 7.78 -4.43
C VAL A 208 -2.46 8.13 -4.04
N ARG A 209 -2.28 9.03 -3.07
CA ARG A 209 -0.96 9.42 -2.59
C ARG A 209 -0.16 8.24 -2.03
N LEU A 210 -0.75 7.45 -1.13
CA LEU A 210 -0.05 6.32 -0.50
C LEU A 210 0.36 5.25 -1.52
N LEU A 211 -0.49 5.06 -2.53
CA LEU A 211 -0.23 4.17 -3.64
C LEU A 211 0.96 4.65 -4.49
N HIS A 212 1.04 5.95 -4.82
CA HIS A 212 2.19 6.52 -5.53
C HIS A 212 3.49 6.50 -4.72
N GLU A 213 3.43 6.82 -3.42
CA GLU A 213 4.61 6.77 -2.54
C GLU A 213 5.22 5.37 -2.47
N SER A 214 4.40 4.33 -2.65
CA SER A 214 4.85 2.94 -2.60
C SER A 214 5.78 2.52 -3.73
N ASP A 215 5.67 3.15 -4.90
CA ASP A 215 6.55 2.89 -6.04
C ASP A 215 7.98 3.37 -5.72
N GLY A 216 8.11 4.46 -4.96
CA GLY A 216 9.39 5.07 -4.60
C GLY A 216 10.28 4.19 -3.71
N TRP A 217 9.71 3.42 -2.77
CA TRP A 217 10.50 2.53 -1.92
C TRP A 217 10.76 1.15 -2.55
N LEU A 218 9.99 0.76 -3.56
CA LEU A 218 10.25 -0.43 -4.39
C LEU A 218 11.29 -0.15 -5.47
N GLY A 219 11.41 1.10 -5.94
CA GLY A 219 12.49 1.54 -6.82
C GLY A 219 13.89 1.32 -6.23
N LEU A 220 14.02 1.24 -4.90
CA LEU A 220 15.26 0.86 -4.21
C LEU A 220 15.59 -0.64 -4.30
N ARG A 221 14.70 -1.46 -4.90
CA ARG A 221 14.92 -2.89 -5.19
C ARG A 221 15.35 -3.16 -6.65
N GLN A 222 15.35 -2.17 -7.54
CA GLN A 222 15.81 -2.35 -8.92
C GLN A 222 16.89 -1.35 -9.29
N SER A 223 18.14 -1.81 -9.24
CA SER A 223 19.05 -1.61 -10.36
C SER A 223 19.83 -2.92 -10.55
N ASP A 224 19.28 -3.82 -11.36
CA ASP A 224 20.11 -4.73 -12.17
C ASP A 224 20.78 -3.95 -13.33
N ASP A 225 20.48 -2.64 -13.46
CA ASP A 225 21.31 -1.74 -14.23
C ASP A 225 22.74 -1.82 -13.70
N PRO A 226 23.75 -1.93 -14.58
CA PRO A 226 25.12 -1.80 -14.16
C PRO A 226 25.25 -0.49 -13.36
N PRO A 227 26.02 -0.49 -12.25
CA PRO A 227 26.17 0.70 -11.44
C PRO A 227 26.46 1.89 -12.36
N PRO A 228 25.82 3.05 -12.13
CA PRO A 228 26.05 4.21 -12.97
C PRO A 228 27.56 4.42 -13.08
N PRO A 229 28.08 4.72 -14.28
CA PRO A 229 29.51 4.90 -14.46
C PRO A 229 30.01 5.95 -13.47
N GLU A 230 31.24 5.77 -13.00
CA GLU A 230 31.83 6.76 -12.10
C GLU A 230 31.79 8.14 -12.75
N ARG A 231 31.30 9.12 -11.99
CA ARG A 231 31.20 10.52 -12.42
C ARG A 231 31.81 11.41 -11.35
N ASP A 232 32.55 12.41 -11.80
CA ASP A 232 32.96 13.56 -11.01
C ASP A 232 32.95 14.75 -11.96
N GLU A 233 31.81 15.43 -12.03
CA GLU A 233 31.53 16.45 -13.05
C GLU A 233 30.79 17.66 -12.47
N GLU A 234 30.98 18.81 -13.10
CA GLU A 234 30.14 19.99 -12.88
C GLU A 234 28.91 19.88 -13.77
N ILE A 235 27.74 20.11 -13.18
CA ILE A 235 26.43 19.99 -13.82
C ILE A 235 25.64 21.30 -13.67
N ASP A 236 24.79 21.56 -14.65
CA ASP A 236 23.76 22.60 -14.57
C ASP A 236 22.43 21.98 -14.18
N ILE A 237 21.85 22.43 -13.07
CA ILE A 237 20.55 21.99 -12.57
C ILE A 237 19.49 22.99 -13.03
N SER A 238 18.56 22.52 -13.86
CA SER A 238 17.41 23.32 -14.29
C SER A 238 16.30 23.30 -13.23
N ALA A 239 16.05 24.44 -12.60
CA ALA A 239 14.99 24.65 -11.61
C ALA A 239 14.00 25.71 -12.13
N GLY A 240 13.03 25.29 -12.94
CA GLY A 240 12.09 26.21 -13.60
C GLY A 240 12.80 27.06 -14.66
N ASN A 241 12.79 28.38 -14.50
CA ASN A 241 13.48 29.34 -15.36
C ASN A 241 14.91 29.69 -14.89
N VAL A 242 15.40 29.03 -13.84
CA VAL A 242 16.71 29.28 -13.24
C VAL A 242 17.64 28.09 -13.50
N ARG A 243 18.93 28.37 -13.73
CA ARG A 243 20.01 27.37 -13.80
C ARG A 243 20.94 27.54 -12.61
N LEU A 244 21.19 26.44 -11.90
CA LEU A 244 22.06 26.41 -10.73
C LEU A 244 23.25 25.49 -11.01
N GLY A 245 24.46 25.98 -10.77
CA GLY A 245 25.68 25.17 -10.89
C GLY A 245 25.81 24.18 -9.73
N GLY A 246 26.20 22.94 -10.02
CA GLY A 246 26.46 21.92 -9.01
C GLY A 246 27.60 20.97 -9.37
N ASN A 247 28.20 20.32 -8.37
CA ASN A 247 29.18 19.26 -8.54
C ASN A 247 28.54 17.92 -8.17
N LEU A 248 28.49 17.00 -9.12
CA LEU A 248 27.97 15.65 -8.96
C LEU A 248 29.12 14.66 -8.92
N SER A 249 29.23 13.92 -7.81
CA SER A 249 30.13 12.78 -7.68
C SER A 249 29.33 11.50 -7.44
N VAL A 250 29.54 10.50 -8.29
CA VAL A 250 28.87 9.19 -8.24
C VAL A 250 29.96 8.10 -8.23
N PRO A 251 30.26 7.49 -7.07
CA PRO A 251 31.16 6.34 -7.02
C PRO A 251 30.49 5.07 -7.59
N ALA A 252 31.28 4.12 -8.09
CA ALA A 252 30.75 2.87 -8.66
C ALA A 252 29.92 2.04 -7.65
N SER A 253 30.14 2.24 -6.36
CA SER A 253 29.43 1.56 -5.27
C SER A 253 28.27 2.39 -4.70
N ALA A 254 27.78 3.41 -5.41
CA ALA A 254 26.76 4.31 -4.89
C ALA A 254 25.42 3.58 -4.63
N THR A 255 24.99 3.51 -3.37
CA THR A 255 23.70 2.93 -2.97
C THR A 255 22.61 3.98 -2.70
N GLY A 256 22.95 5.26 -2.81
CA GLY A 256 22.07 6.39 -2.57
C GLY A 256 22.79 7.73 -2.77
N ILE A 257 22.07 8.84 -2.67
CA ILE A 257 22.62 10.19 -2.88
C ILE A 257 22.42 11.10 -1.67
N ALA A 258 23.46 11.86 -1.31
CA ALA A 258 23.40 12.95 -0.34
C ALA A 258 23.48 14.30 -1.06
N VAL A 259 22.48 15.15 -0.85
CA VAL A 259 22.37 16.45 -1.51
C VAL A 259 22.74 17.57 -0.53
N PHE A 260 23.67 18.41 -0.93
CA PHE A 260 24.13 19.59 -0.21
C PHE A 260 23.65 20.83 -0.94
N ALA A 261 22.63 21.48 -0.39
CA ALA A 261 22.12 22.76 -0.89
C ALA A 261 22.75 23.92 -0.11
N HIS A 262 23.53 24.77 -0.78
CA HIS A 262 24.27 25.85 -0.14
C HIS A 262 23.64 27.21 -0.46
N GLY A 263 23.41 28.04 0.57
CA GLY A 263 23.00 29.46 0.40
C GLY A 263 24.20 30.41 0.32
N SER A 264 24.03 31.67 0.73
CA SER A 264 25.02 32.77 0.70
C SER A 264 26.31 32.58 1.53
N GLY A 265 26.52 31.38 2.09
CA GLY A 265 27.70 31.02 2.89
C GLY A 265 28.74 30.25 2.08
N SER A 266 29.25 29.17 2.67
CA SER A 266 30.24 28.31 2.01
C SER A 266 29.59 27.48 0.90
N GLY A 267 29.72 27.94 -0.35
CA GLY A 267 29.15 27.30 -1.53
C GLY A 267 29.78 25.95 -1.89
N ARG A 268 29.46 25.42 -3.07
CA ARG A 268 29.92 24.10 -3.57
C ARG A 268 31.45 23.93 -3.57
N HIS A 269 32.19 25.04 -3.64
CA HIS A 269 33.66 25.09 -3.57
C HIS A 269 34.25 25.08 -2.16
N SER A 270 33.42 25.03 -1.12
CA SER A 270 33.87 24.99 0.28
C SER A 270 34.77 23.77 0.57
N PRO A 271 36.02 23.96 1.07
CA PRO A 271 36.91 22.85 1.43
C PRO A 271 36.29 21.90 2.46
N ARG A 272 35.50 22.45 3.40
CA ARG A 272 34.79 21.67 4.42
C ARG A 272 33.72 20.78 3.80
N ASN A 273 32.86 21.33 2.95
CA ASN A 273 31.75 20.56 2.35
C ASN A 273 32.28 19.51 1.39
N ARG A 274 33.31 19.85 0.60
CA ARG A 274 34.04 18.87 -0.23
C ARG A 274 34.72 17.77 0.59
N SER A 275 35.18 18.08 1.80
CA SER A 275 35.72 17.05 2.70
C SER A 275 34.65 16.09 3.20
N VAL A 276 33.46 16.60 3.57
CA VAL A 276 32.33 15.77 3.99
C VAL A 276 31.81 14.93 2.82
N ALA A 277 31.68 15.54 1.63
CA ALA A 277 31.25 14.87 0.42
C ALA A 277 32.16 13.66 0.09
N ARG A 278 33.48 13.87 0.11
CA ARG A 278 34.45 12.78 -0.11
C ARG A 278 34.34 11.65 0.91
N ALA A 279 34.06 11.96 2.18
CA ALA A 279 33.83 10.95 3.19
C ALA A 279 32.56 10.12 2.93
N LEU A 280 31.50 10.75 2.42
CA LEU A 280 30.27 10.07 2.01
C LEU A 280 30.48 9.24 0.73
N ASN A 281 31.26 9.73 -0.23
CA ASN A 281 31.62 8.94 -1.41
C ASN A 281 32.41 7.68 -1.04
N ALA A 282 33.38 7.81 -0.14
CA ALA A 282 34.12 6.66 0.38
C ALA A 282 33.24 5.65 1.15
N ALA A 283 32.10 6.10 1.69
CA ALA A 283 31.10 5.28 2.36
C ALA A 283 30.02 4.71 1.41
N GLY A 284 30.14 4.93 0.10
CA GLY A 284 29.20 4.38 -0.90
C GLY A 284 27.98 5.25 -1.17
N PHE A 285 28.03 6.55 -0.90
CA PHE A 285 26.98 7.50 -1.30
C PHE A 285 27.45 8.42 -2.43
N ALA A 286 26.62 8.62 -3.45
CA ALA A 286 26.77 9.73 -4.38
C ALA A 286 26.55 11.05 -3.64
N THR A 287 27.14 12.14 -4.14
CA THR A 287 26.98 13.47 -3.55
C THR A 287 26.70 14.50 -4.63
N LEU A 288 25.71 15.36 -4.40
CA LEU A 288 25.43 16.53 -5.23
C LEU A 288 25.58 17.79 -4.38
N LEU A 289 26.54 18.64 -4.72
CA LEU A 289 26.78 19.92 -4.07
C LEU A 289 26.36 21.02 -5.02
N PHE A 290 25.37 21.83 -4.69
CA PHE A 290 24.94 22.94 -5.57
C PHE A 290 24.67 24.20 -4.76
N ASP A 291 24.76 25.34 -5.44
CA ASP A 291 24.48 26.65 -4.85
C ASP A 291 23.04 27.06 -5.16
N LEU A 292 22.34 27.57 -4.16
CA LEU A 292 20.95 28.03 -4.24
C LEU A 292 20.83 29.45 -4.78
N LEU A 293 21.96 30.14 -4.92
CA LEU A 293 22.06 31.43 -5.58
C LEU A 293 22.63 31.22 -6.98
N THR A 294 22.08 31.93 -7.95
CA THR A 294 22.70 32.03 -9.28
C THR A 294 24.00 32.83 -9.19
N ASP A 295 24.86 32.71 -10.21
CA ASP A 295 26.08 33.53 -10.30
C ASP A 295 25.76 35.04 -10.30
N ASP A 296 24.56 35.43 -10.75
CA ASP A 296 24.07 36.83 -10.78
C ASP A 296 23.56 37.32 -9.40
N GLU A 297 23.28 36.41 -8.46
CA GLU A 297 22.70 36.71 -7.13
C GLU A 297 23.69 36.58 -5.97
N ALA A 298 24.91 36.06 -6.23
CA ALA A 298 25.93 35.72 -5.24
C ALA A 298 26.81 36.90 -4.78
#